data_AF-A0A0F0KHJ0-F1
#
_entry.id   AF-A0A0F0KHJ0-F1
#
_cell.length_a   1.000
_cell.length_b   1.000
_cell.length_c   1.000
_cell.angle_alpha   90.00
_cell.angle_beta   90.00
_cell.angle_gamma   90.00
#
_symmetry.space_group_name_H-M   'P 1'
#
loop_
_entity.id
_entity.type
_entity.pdbx_description
1 polymer ?
#
loop_
_entity_poly.entity_id
_entity_poly.type
_entity_poly.pdbx_seq_one_letter_code
_entity_poly.pdbx_strand_id
1 'polypeptide(L)'
;MAFSRREFWRGAIAAWVTFNALFLMVTTVVLTIMSRSLQTLFSILIMVAWFQLLFVVAASALATIIGSGAAFGLGRLLRTTTGTRRHLMAFAGLGLVVGGVVIAVVGVVPANLTGEFGFVLTDISEPYIALPLLGMSAVSVAYGWYWSASRALCADPARQSPVAEAQPAG
;
A
#
# COMPACT_ATOMS: atom_id res chain seq x y z
N MET A 1 10.64 -18.25 -3.03
CA MET A 1 11.28 -17.34 -2.06
C MET A 1 10.62 -17.47 -0.70
N ALA A 2 11.39 -17.75 0.34
CA ALA A 2 10.88 -17.62 1.70
C ALA A 2 11.24 -16.22 2.21
N PHE A 3 10.31 -15.27 2.12
CA PHE A 3 10.52 -13.94 2.69
C PHE A 3 10.85 -14.05 4.17
N SER A 4 11.95 -13.42 4.59
CA SER A 4 12.28 -13.30 6.00
C SER A 4 11.25 -12.39 6.69
N ARG A 5 11.05 -12.55 8.01
CA ARG A 5 10.16 -11.68 8.80
C ARG A 5 10.56 -10.20 8.66
N ARG A 6 11.84 -9.93 8.44
CA ARG A 6 12.40 -8.60 8.21
C ARG A 6 12.03 -8.04 6.83
N GLU A 7 12.16 -8.83 5.76
CA GLU A 7 11.71 -8.42 4.41
C GLU A 7 10.21 -8.16 4.38
N PHE A 8 9.45 -9.01 5.08
CA PHE A 8 8.01 -8.85 5.20
C PHE A 8 7.63 -7.47 5.78
N TRP A 9 8.18 -7.10 6.93
CA TRP A 9 7.91 -5.79 7.55
C TRP A 9 8.41 -4.63 6.69
N ARG A 10 9.53 -4.80 5.97
CA ARG A 10 10.01 -3.78 5.02
C ARG A 10 9.05 -3.57 3.86
N GLY A 11 8.48 -4.65 3.31
CA GLY A 11 7.44 -4.57 2.27
C GLY A 11 6.18 -3.86 2.79
N ALA A 12 5.75 -4.17 4.02
CA ALA A 12 4.61 -3.52 4.65
C ALA A 12 4.86 -2.01 4.89
N ILE A 13 6.02 -1.63 5.41
CA ILE A 13 6.41 -0.22 5.59
C ILE A 13 6.49 0.50 4.24
N ALA A 14 7.09 -0.13 3.24
CA ALA A 14 7.18 0.46 1.90
C ALA A 14 5.78 0.70 1.30
N ALA A 15 4.88 -0.28 1.39
CA ALA A 15 3.49 -0.13 0.95
C ALA A 15 2.77 1.01 1.70
N TRP A 16 2.93 1.10 3.02
CA TRP A 16 2.34 2.15 3.84
C TRP A 16 2.86 3.55 3.47
N VAL A 17 4.18 3.72 3.33
CA VAL A 17 4.78 4.99 2.91
C VAL A 17 4.33 5.36 1.51
N THR A 18 4.32 4.42 0.56
CA THR A 18 3.87 4.67 -0.82
C THR A 18 2.39 5.05 -0.86
N PHE A 19 1.54 4.44 -0.04
CA PHE A 19 0.13 4.81 0.07
C PHE A 19 -0.04 6.25 0.55
N ASN A 20 0.64 6.62 1.64
CA ASN A 20 0.57 7.98 2.18
C ASN A 20 1.10 9.01 1.17
N ALA A 21 2.20 8.71 0.48
CA ALA A 21 2.75 9.59 -0.54
C ALA A 21 1.81 9.75 -1.74
N LEU A 22 1.24 8.66 -2.26
CA LEU A 22 0.29 8.70 -3.37
C LEU A 22 -0.99 9.43 -2.97
N PHE A 23 -1.53 9.16 -1.79
CA PHE A 23 -2.72 9.82 -1.29
C PHE A 23 -2.51 11.33 -1.21
N LEU A 24 -1.41 11.76 -0.58
CA LEU A 24 -1.09 13.18 -0.45
C LEU A 24 -0.92 13.84 -1.83
N MET A 25 -0.18 13.19 -2.74
CA MET A 25 0.06 13.70 -4.08
C MET A 25 -1.24 13.82 -4.89
N VAL A 26 -2.03 12.75 -4.97
CA VAL A 26 -3.26 12.71 -5.76
C VAL A 26 -4.29 13.71 -5.22
N THR A 27 -4.50 13.72 -3.90
CA THR A 27 -5.45 14.64 -3.26
C THR A 27 -5.04 16.09 -3.48
N THR A 28 -3.74 16.39 -3.33
CA THR A 28 -3.21 17.73 -3.59
C THR A 28 -3.41 18.14 -5.05
N VAL A 29 -3.07 17.28 -6.01
CA VAL A 29 -3.19 17.57 -7.44
C VAL A 29 -4.66 17.80 -7.83
N VAL A 30 -5.56 16.91 -7.41
CA VAL A 30 -7.00 17.01 -7.73
C VAL A 30 -7.57 18.32 -7.18
N LEU A 31 -7.36 18.61 -5.89
CA LEU A 31 -7.88 19.82 -5.27
C LEU A 31 -7.21 21.08 -5.84
N THR A 32 -5.94 20.98 -6.27
CA THR A 32 -5.25 22.08 -6.93
C THR A 32 -5.87 22.42 -8.28
N ILE A 33 -6.16 21.40 -9.09
CA ILE A 33 -6.82 21.58 -10.40
C ILE A 33 -8.23 22.16 -10.25
N MET A 34 -8.94 21.77 -9.19
CA MET A 34 -10.29 22.27 -8.91
C MET A 34 -10.31 23.68 -8.31
N SER A 35 -9.19 24.18 -7.80
CA SER A 35 -9.11 25.49 -7.17
C SER A 35 -9.11 26.62 -8.21
N ARG A 36 -9.88 27.67 -7.92
CA ARG A 36 -9.95 28.88 -8.75
C ARG A 36 -9.11 30.05 -8.21
N SER A 37 -8.45 29.90 -7.06
CA SER A 37 -7.64 30.98 -6.45
C SER A 37 -6.42 30.45 -5.69
N LEU A 38 -5.36 31.26 -5.61
CA LEU A 38 -4.14 30.92 -4.85
C LEU A 38 -4.38 30.86 -3.33
N GLN A 39 -5.28 31.70 -2.80
CA GLN A 39 -5.63 31.67 -1.38
C GLN A 39 -6.34 30.36 -1.00
N THR A 40 -7.25 29.90 -1.86
CA THR A 40 -7.93 28.61 -1.70
C THR A 40 -6.94 27.44 -1.78
N LEU A 41 -5.93 27.51 -2.66
CA LEU A 41 -4.88 26.49 -2.72
C LEU A 41 -4.11 26.35 -1.41
N PHE A 42 -3.72 27.46 -0.80
CA PHE A 42 -2.95 27.44 0.45
C PHE A 42 -3.77 26.84 1.60
N SER A 43 -5.04 27.23 1.72
CA SER A 43 -5.96 26.65 2.71
C SER A 43 -6.20 25.14 2.47
N ILE A 44 -6.37 24.73 1.21
CA ILE A 44 -6.51 23.33 0.82
C ILE A 44 -5.28 22.52 1.24
N LEU A 45 -4.07 23.00 0.94
CA LEU A 45 -2.82 22.31 1.26
C LEU A 45 -2.67 22.08 2.76
N ILE A 46 -2.95 23.11 3.57
CA ILE A 46 -2.90 23.00 5.03
C ILE A 46 -3.94 21.98 5.52
N MET A 47 -5.17 22.07 5.04
CA MET A 47 -6.25 21.15 5.43
C MET A 47 -5.91 19.69 5.09
N VAL A 48 -5.44 19.44 3.86
CA VAL A 48 -5.05 18.09 3.39
C VAL A 48 -3.88 17.56 4.21
N ALA A 49 -2.87 18.38 4.49
CA ALA A 49 -1.72 17.97 5.29
C ALA A 49 -2.12 17.59 6.72
N TRP A 50 -3.00 18.37 7.36
CA TRP A 50 -3.52 18.05 8.70
C TRP A 50 -4.40 16.81 8.70
N PHE A 51 -5.32 16.68 7.74
CA PHE A 51 -6.16 15.49 7.59
C PHE A 51 -5.31 14.23 7.38
N GLN A 52 -4.29 14.33 6.52
CA GLN A 52 -3.34 13.24 6.29
C GLN A 52 -2.66 12.82 7.60
N LEU A 53 -2.09 13.78 8.33
CA LEU A 53 -1.30 13.53 9.53
C LEU A 53 -2.14 12.95 10.67
N LEU A 54 -3.34 13.49 10.89
CA LEU A 54 -4.20 13.14 12.01
C LEU A 54 -4.97 11.84 11.79
N PHE A 55 -5.42 11.57 10.56
CA PHE A 55 -6.33 10.47 10.28
C PHE A 55 -5.74 9.43 9.34
N VAL A 56 -5.29 9.84 8.15
CA VAL A 56 -4.89 8.90 7.08
C VAL A 56 -3.67 8.08 7.49
N VAL A 57 -2.66 8.71 8.10
CA VAL A 57 -1.44 8.04 8.55
C VAL A 57 -1.76 6.95 9.58
N ALA A 58 -2.58 7.26 10.58
CA ALA A 58 -2.96 6.32 11.64
C ALA A 58 -3.86 5.19 11.13
N ALA A 59 -4.91 5.52 10.38
CA ALA A 59 -5.83 4.53 9.82
C ALA A 59 -5.13 3.58 8.83
N SER A 60 -4.28 4.12 7.95
CA SER A 60 -3.50 3.31 7.00
C SER A 60 -2.46 2.45 7.70
N ALA A 61 -1.89 2.89 8.83
CA ALA A 61 -0.98 2.06 9.63
C ALA A 61 -1.72 0.86 10.22
N LEU A 62 -2.91 1.07 10.78
CA LEU A 62 -3.74 -0.02 11.30
C LEU A 62 -4.16 -1.00 10.19
N ALA A 63 -4.63 -0.48 9.05
CA ALA A 63 -4.96 -1.31 7.89
C ALA A 63 -3.74 -2.10 7.38
N THR A 64 -2.55 -1.49 7.42
CA THR A 64 -1.30 -2.16 7.05
C THR A 64 -0.98 -3.29 8.03
N ILE A 65 -1.08 -3.07 9.34
CA ILE A 65 -0.82 -4.09 10.36
C ILE A 65 -1.76 -5.28 10.19
N ILE A 66 -3.06 -5.03 10.02
CA ILE A 66 -4.08 -6.07 9.85
C ILE A 66 -3.88 -6.79 8.50
N GLY A 67 -3.75 -6.04 7.42
CA GLY A 67 -3.56 -6.56 6.06
C GLY A 67 -2.24 -7.30 5.88
N SER A 68 -1.23 -7.01 6.70
CA SER A 68 0.04 -7.71 6.69
C SER A 68 -0.15 -9.22 6.92
N GLY A 69 -1.04 -9.63 7.84
CA GLY A 69 -1.31 -11.05 8.07
C GLY A 69 -1.78 -11.78 6.80
N ALA A 70 -2.69 -11.15 6.05
CA ALA A 70 -3.17 -11.67 4.77
C ALA A 70 -2.06 -11.70 3.70
N ALA A 71 -1.22 -10.66 3.64
CA ALA A 71 -0.08 -10.61 2.74
C ALA A 71 0.94 -11.72 3.02
N PHE A 72 1.16 -12.06 4.30
CA PHE A 72 2.06 -13.16 4.69
C PHE A 72 1.53 -14.51 4.22
N GLY A 73 0.23 -14.77 4.40
CA GLY A 73 -0.43 -15.97 3.91
C GLY A 73 -0.34 -16.09 2.39
N LEU A 74 -0.64 -15.00 1.67
CA LEU A 74 -0.56 -14.95 0.22
C LEU A 74 0.88 -15.18 -0.28
N GLY A 75 1.87 -14.57 0.36
CA GLY A 75 3.28 -14.77 0.05
C GLY A 75 3.75 -16.21 0.29
N ARG A 76 3.15 -16.94 1.25
CA ARG A 76 3.43 -18.37 1.48
C ARG A 76 2.82 -19.25 0.39
N LEU A 77 1.59 -18.94 -0.05
CA LEU A 77 0.91 -19.67 -1.13
C LEU A 77 1.62 -19.49 -2.48
N LEU A 78 2.10 -18.29 -2.77
CA LEU A 78 2.77 -17.97 -4.03
C LEU A 78 4.22 -18.46 -4.10
N ARG A 79 4.74 -19.15 -3.06
CA ARG A 79 6.13 -19.66 -3.06
C ARG A 79 6.42 -20.63 -4.21
N THR A 80 5.42 -21.36 -4.66
CA THR A 80 5.51 -22.34 -5.74
C THR A 80 5.31 -21.72 -7.13
N THR A 81 4.82 -20.48 -7.19
CA THR A 81 4.53 -19.79 -8.46
C THR A 81 5.75 -19.05 -8.96
N THR A 82 6.26 -19.47 -10.13
CA THR A 82 7.29 -18.75 -10.86
C THR A 82 6.67 -17.58 -11.64
N GLY A 83 7.27 -16.38 -11.51
CA GLY A 83 6.93 -15.21 -12.34
C GLY A 83 6.49 -13.98 -11.55
N THR A 84 7.28 -12.91 -11.62
CA THR A 84 7.06 -11.62 -10.93
C THR A 84 5.68 -11.01 -11.22
N ARG A 85 5.18 -11.11 -12.46
CA ARG A 85 3.87 -10.55 -12.83
C ARG A 85 2.71 -11.13 -12.03
N ARG A 86 2.73 -12.45 -11.77
CA ARG A 86 1.66 -13.13 -11.00
C ARG A 86 1.67 -12.68 -9.54
N HIS A 87 2.85 -12.50 -8.95
CA HIS A 87 3.00 -11.95 -7.61
C HIS A 87 2.47 -10.51 -7.54
N LEU A 88 2.82 -9.66 -8.52
CA LEU A 88 2.32 -8.28 -8.57
C LEU A 88 0.81 -8.22 -8.70
N MET A 89 0.20 -9.04 -9.57
CA MET A 89 -1.26 -9.09 -9.71
C MET A 89 -1.94 -9.56 -8.42
N ALA A 90 -1.37 -10.56 -7.73
CA ALA A 90 -1.92 -11.05 -6.48
C ALA A 90 -1.83 -10.00 -5.36
N PHE A 91 -0.70 -9.29 -5.25
CA PHE A 91 -0.54 -8.22 -4.27
C PHE A 91 -1.35 -6.97 -4.61
N ALA A 92 -1.52 -6.64 -5.89
CA ALA A 92 -2.44 -5.60 -6.32
C ALA A 92 -3.89 -5.96 -5.95
N GLY A 93 -4.30 -7.21 -6.21
CA GLY A 93 -5.59 -7.73 -5.79
C GLY A 93 -5.81 -7.66 -4.27
N LEU A 94 -4.78 -8.01 -3.48
CA LEU A 94 -4.82 -7.83 -2.04
C LEU A 94 -5.03 -6.35 -1.64
N GLY A 95 -4.33 -5.42 -2.30
CA GLY A 95 -4.53 -3.99 -2.09
C GLY A 95 -5.95 -3.54 -2.41
N LEU A 96 -6.57 -4.06 -3.47
CA LEU A 96 -7.98 -3.81 -3.76
C LEU A 96 -8.90 -4.34 -2.66
N VAL A 97 -8.67 -5.56 -2.17
CA VAL A 97 -9.49 -6.15 -1.09
C VAL A 97 -9.36 -5.34 0.20
N VAL A 98 -8.12 -5.05 0.63
CA VAL A 98 -7.88 -4.27 1.85
C VAL A 98 -8.48 -2.86 1.73
N GLY A 99 -8.26 -2.20 0.58
CA GLY A 99 -8.84 -0.88 0.32
C GLY A 99 -10.37 -0.91 0.34
N GLY A 100 -10.99 -1.91 -0.30
CA GLY A 100 -12.43 -2.09 -0.34
C GLY A 100 -13.03 -2.35 1.04
N VAL A 101 -12.36 -3.18 1.86
CA VAL A 101 -12.78 -3.41 3.25
C VAL A 101 -12.69 -2.12 4.06
N VAL A 102 -11.61 -1.35 3.94
CA VAL A 102 -11.48 -0.07 4.65
C VAL A 102 -12.56 0.91 4.21
N ILE A 103 -12.82 1.05 2.92
CA ILE A 103 -13.89 1.92 2.38
C ILE A 103 -15.26 1.46 2.89
N ALA A 104 -15.54 0.16 2.88
CA ALA A 104 -16.81 -0.38 3.37
C ALA A 104 -16.98 -0.16 4.88
N VAL A 105 -15.92 -0.38 5.67
CA VAL A 105 -15.97 -0.15 7.12
C VAL A 105 -16.21 1.33 7.40
N VAL A 106 -15.46 2.22 6.76
CA VAL A 106 -15.57 3.67 6.96
C VAL A 106 -16.92 4.21 6.47
N GLY A 107 -17.38 3.79 5.29
CA GLY A 107 -18.63 4.26 4.69
C GLY A 107 -19.90 3.79 5.41
N VAL A 108 -19.81 2.76 6.26
CA VAL A 108 -20.93 2.28 7.08
C VAL A 108 -20.92 2.89 8.49
N VAL A 109 -19.87 3.63 8.88
CA VAL A 109 -19.85 4.31 10.19
C VAL A 109 -20.90 5.42 10.20
N PRO A 110 -21.87 5.39 11.13
CA PRO A 110 -22.90 6.41 11.24
C PRO A 110 -22.34 7.83 11.38
N ALA A 111 -22.82 8.77 10.58
CA ALA A 111 -22.37 10.17 10.58
C ALA A 111 -22.52 10.87 11.95
N ASN A 112 -23.50 10.43 12.75
CA ASN A 112 -23.73 10.94 14.10
C ASN A 112 -22.63 10.53 15.11
N LEU A 113 -21.82 9.51 14.80
CA LEU A 113 -20.68 9.08 15.63
C LEU A 113 -19.36 9.76 15.23
N THR A 114 -19.34 10.45 14.10
CA THR A 114 -18.12 11.03 13.49
C THR A 114 -18.10 12.56 13.49
N GLY A 115 -19.15 13.21 14.04
CA GLY A 115 -19.20 14.67 14.24
C GLY A 115 -19.11 15.44 12.93
N GLU A 116 -18.40 16.58 12.92
CA GLU A 116 -18.22 17.41 11.72
C GLU A 116 -17.46 16.70 10.58
N PHE A 117 -16.72 15.62 10.88
CA PHE A 117 -16.05 14.81 9.87
C PHE A 117 -16.96 13.75 9.25
N GLY A 118 -18.16 13.54 9.79
CA GLY A 118 -19.09 12.52 9.30
C GLY A 118 -19.51 12.72 7.85
N PHE A 119 -19.66 13.98 7.43
CA PHE A 119 -20.00 14.32 6.05
C PHE A 119 -18.89 13.92 5.06
N VAL A 120 -17.62 14.10 5.43
CA VAL A 120 -16.47 13.72 4.58
C VAL A 120 -16.32 12.19 4.49
N LEU A 121 -16.71 11.48 5.55
CA LEU A 121 -16.63 10.01 5.60
C LEU A 121 -17.79 9.33 4.87
N THR A 122 -18.98 9.93 4.83
CA THR A 122 -20.12 9.40 4.05
C THR A 122 -19.87 9.43 2.55
N ASP A 123 -19.11 10.40 2.05
CA ASP A 123 -18.81 10.51 0.63
C ASP A 123 -17.69 9.55 0.18
N ILE A 124 -16.98 8.88 1.10
CA ILE A 124 -15.84 8.03 0.74
C ILE A 124 -16.25 6.80 -0.09
N SER A 125 -17.51 6.38 0.02
CA SER A 125 -18.09 5.29 -0.78
C SER A 125 -18.49 5.74 -2.18
N GLU A 126 -18.50 7.04 -2.46
CA GLU A 126 -18.83 7.54 -3.80
C GLU A 126 -17.81 7.03 -4.83
N PRO A 127 -18.26 6.53 -6.00
CA PRO A 127 -17.37 5.87 -6.95
C PRO A 127 -16.18 6.73 -7.38
N TYR A 128 -16.38 8.04 -7.52
CA TYR A 128 -15.33 8.98 -7.94
C TYR A 128 -14.27 9.22 -6.86
N ILE A 129 -14.55 8.91 -5.58
CA ILE A 129 -13.58 8.93 -4.48
C ILE A 129 -13.01 7.52 -4.23
N ALA A 130 -13.89 6.52 -4.17
CA ALA A 130 -13.55 5.14 -3.89
C ALA A 130 -12.61 4.53 -4.94
N LEU A 131 -12.84 4.76 -6.24
CA LEU A 131 -12.03 4.16 -7.31
C LEU A 131 -10.57 4.63 -7.29
N PRO A 132 -10.26 5.94 -7.19
CA PRO A 132 -8.89 6.41 -6.97
C PRO A 132 -8.24 5.82 -5.72
N LEU A 133 -8.96 5.74 -4.60
CA LEU A 133 -8.44 5.17 -3.35
C LEU A 133 -8.09 3.68 -3.49
N LEU A 134 -8.95 2.91 -4.16
CA LEU A 134 -8.70 1.51 -4.48
C LEU A 134 -7.49 1.35 -5.39
N GLY A 135 -7.37 2.19 -6.41
CA GLY A 135 -6.22 2.22 -7.32
C GLY A 135 -4.92 2.51 -6.57
N MET A 136 -4.91 3.52 -5.71
CA MET A 136 -3.75 3.85 -4.87
C MET A 136 -3.39 2.68 -3.95
N SER A 137 -4.37 2.08 -3.26
CA SER A 137 -4.14 0.91 -2.40
C SER A 137 -3.50 -0.25 -3.18
N ALA A 138 -4.04 -0.58 -4.35
CA ALA A 138 -3.51 -1.64 -5.21
C ALA A 138 -2.06 -1.36 -5.64
N VAL A 139 -1.78 -0.14 -6.10
CA VAL A 139 -0.44 0.28 -6.55
C VAL A 139 0.55 0.27 -5.39
N SER A 140 0.18 0.82 -4.23
CA SER A 140 1.05 0.88 -3.07
C SER A 140 1.44 -0.50 -2.56
N VAL A 141 0.48 -1.42 -2.47
CA VAL A 141 0.75 -2.80 -2.04
C VAL A 141 1.63 -3.50 -3.08
N ALA A 142 1.27 -3.46 -4.36
CA ALA A 142 2.09 -4.07 -5.41
C ALA A 142 3.52 -3.53 -5.44
N TYR A 143 3.69 -2.20 -5.32
CA TYR A 143 4.99 -1.54 -5.31
C TYR A 143 5.82 -1.89 -4.07
N GLY A 144 5.23 -1.88 -2.87
CA GLY A 144 5.93 -2.25 -1.63
C GLY A 144 6.48 -3.67 -1.70
N TRP A 145 5.70 -4.61 -2.25
CA TRP A 145 6.14 -5.99 -2.43
C TRP A 145 7.15 -6.15 -3.57
N TYR A 146 6.99 -5.43 -4.68
CA TYR A 146 7.96 -5.40 -5.77
C TYR A 146 9.33 -4.93 -5.29
N TRP A 147 9.38 -3.83 -4.55
CA TRP A 147 10.62 -3.29 -4.00
C TRP A 147 11.26 -4.32 -3.07
N SER A 148 10.50 -4.86 -2.11
CA SER A 148 11.06 -5.84 -1.17
C SER A 148 11.60 -7.08 -1.87
N ALA A 149 10.88 -7.60 -2.87
CA ALA A 149 11.29 -8.78 -3.64
C ALA A 149 12.52 -8.54 -4.52
N SER A 150 12.56 -7.41 -5.24
CA SER A 150 13.70 -7.04 -6.09
C SER A 150 14.98 -6.85 -5.28
N ARG A 151 14.90 -6.26 -4.08
CA ARG A 151 16.06 -6.16 -3.19
C ARG A 151 16.49 -7.49 -2.58
N ALA A 152 15.55 -8.35 -2.21
CA ALA A 152 15.88 -9.69 -1.73
C ALA A 152 16.62 -10.51 -2.81
N LEU A 153 16.21 -10.38 -4.07
CA LEU A 153 16.89 -10.96 -5.22
C LEU A 153 18.30 -10.39 -5.44
N CYS A 154 18.47 -9.07 -5.38
CA CYS A 154 19.79 -8.45 -5.54
C CYS A 154 20.74 -8.75 -4.38
N ALA A 155 20.21 -9.02 -3.18
CA ALA A 155 20.99 -9.37 -1.99
C ALA A 155 21.38 -10.86 -1.93
N ASP A 156 20.92 -11.68 -2.88
CA ASP A 156 21.26 -13.09 -3.00
C ASP A 156 22.14 -13.39 -4.24
N PRO A 157 23.31 -12.74 -4.43
CA PRO A 157 24.24 -13.07 -5.51
C PRO A 157 25.04 -14.35 -5.25
N ALA A 158 24.84 -15.06 -4.12
CA ALA A 158 25.80 -16.03 -3.57
C ALA A 158 25.24 -17.44 -3.27
N ARG A 159 24.43 -18.00 -4.16
CA ARG A 159 24.42 -19.47 -4.37
C ARG A 159 24.90 -19.81 -5.78
N GLN A 160 26.02 -19.22 -6.18
CA GLN A 160 26.86 -19.84 -7.19
C GLN A 160 27.53 -21.06 -6.53
N SER A 161 27.09 -22.23 -6.97
CA SER A 161 27.57 -23.59 -6.73
C SER A 161 28.88 -23.75 -5.94
N PRO A 162 28.90 -24.48 -4.82
CA PRO A 162 30.09 -25.19 -4.38
C PRO A 162 30.31 -26.38 -5.32
N VAL A 163 30.72 -26.12 -6.56
CA VAL A 163 31.13 -27.14 -7.54
C VAL A 163 32.40 -26.63 -8.23
N ALA A 164 33.47 -26.50 -7.46
CA ALA A 164 34.81 -26.33 -8.01
C ALA A 164 35.88 -26.94 -7.08
N GLU A 165 35.51 -27.91 -6.23
CA GLU A 165 36.46 -28.59 -5.34
C GLU A 165 36.08 -30.07 -5.18
N ALA A 166 36.05 -30.77 -6.30
CA ALA A 166 36.04 -32.24 -6.34
C ALA A 166 36.60 -32.72 -7.68
N GLN A 167 37.88 -32.44 -7.92
CA GLN A 167 38.63 -33.18 -8.93
C GLN A 167 39.85 -33.79 -8.24
N PRO A 168 39.80 -35.07 -7.83
CA PRO A 168 41.00 -35.80 -7.46
C PRO A 168 41.68 -36.20 -8.76
N ALA A 169 42.85 -35.65 -9.04
CA ALA A 169 43.76 -36.21 -10.03
C ALA A 169 44.83 -36.99 -9.26
N GLY A 170 44.60 -38.30 -9.17
CA GLY A 170 45.67 -39.28 -8.97
C GLY A 170 46.34 -39.62 -10.29
#